data_AF-U4TMD4-F1
#
_entry.id   AF-U4TMD4-F1
#
_cell.length_a   1.000
_cell.length_b   1.000
_cell.length_c   1.000
_cell.angle_alpha   90.00
_cell.angle_beta   90.00
_cell.angle_gamma   90.00
#
_symmetry.space_group_name_H-M   'P 1'
#
loop_
_entity.id
_entity.type
_entity.pdbx_description
1 polymer ?
#
loop_
_entity_poly.entity_id
_entity_poly.type
_entity_poly.pdbx_seq_one_letter_code
_entity_poly.pdbx_strand_id
1 'polypeptide(L)' 'MLKREQQYKEELFNLRFQQATGQLQNTARLSVVRKSIARIKTVLREQAANK' A
#
# COMPACT_ATOMS: atom_id res chain seq x y z
N MET A 1 12.22 2.43 5.19
CA MET A 1 10.92 2.92 4.66
C MET A 1 10.64 2.42 3.25
N LEU A 2 11.56 2.60 2.29
CA LEU A 2 11.41 2.15 0.89
C LEU A 2 11.07 0.67 0.71
N LYS A 3 11.72 -0.23 1.47
CA LYS A 3 11.46 -1.68 1.42
C LYS A 3 10.02 -2.05 1.81
N ARG A 4 9.42 -1.33 2.78
CA ARG A 4 8.03 -1.54 3.19
C ARG A 4 7.04 -1.00 2.16
N GLU A 5 7.37 0.10 1.49
CA GLU A 5 6.54 0.64 0.39
C GLU A 5 6.44 -0.34 -0.78
N GLN A 6 7.56 -0.97 -1.16
CA GLN A 6 7.58 -1.99 -2.22
C GLN A 6 6.73 -3.20 -1.86
N GLN A 7 6.87 -3.72 -0.63
CA GLN A 7 6.05 -4.85 -0.16
C GLN A 7 4.55 -4.54 -0.21
N TYR A 8 4.13 -3.36 0.24
CA TYR A 8 2.71 -2.97 0.16
C TYR A 8 2.23 -2.75 -1.27
N LYS A 9 3.10 -2.35 -2.21
CA LYS A 9 2.73 -2.24 -3.64
C LYS A 9 2.54 -3.61 -4.28
N GLU A 10 3.40 -4.58 -4.00
CA GLU A 10 3.22 -5.97 -4.44
C GLU A 10 1.95 -6.57 -3.85
N GLU A 11 1.72 -6.37 -2.55
CA GLU A 11 0.49 -6.81 -1.89
C GLU A 11 -0.75 -6.17 -2.53
N LEU A 12 -0.72 -4.87 -2.83
CA LEU A 12 -1.80 -4.18 -3.52
C LEU A 12 -2.04 -4.72 -4.93
N PHE A 13 -0.99 -5.08 -5.66
CA PHE A 13 -1.09 -5.70 -6.99
C PHE A 13 -1.80 -7.05 -6.89
N ASN A 14 -1.37 -7.91 -5.96
CA ASN A 14 -1.98 -9.21 -5.72
C ASN A 14 -3.46 -9.08 -5.30
N LEU A 15 -3.78 -8.14 -4.41
CA LEU A 15 -5.17 -7.90 -3.99
C LEU A 15 -6.04 -7.38 -5.14
N ARG A 16 -5.51 -6.52 -6.03
CA ARG A 16 -6.24 -6.06 -7.23
C ARG A 16 -6.46 -7.19 -8.23
N PHE A 17 -5.48 -8.07 -8.38
CA PHE A 17 -5.61 -9.26 -9.21
C PHE A 17 -6.69 -10.19 -8.66
N GLN A 18 -6.66 -10.50 -7.36
CA GLN A 18 -7.69 -11.28 -6.67
C GLN A 18 -9.08 -10.63 -6.75
N GLN A 19 -9.14 -9.30 -6.73
CA GLN A 19 -10.39 -8.56 -6.90
C GLN A 19 -10.96 -8.76 -8.32
N ALA A 20 -10.12 -8.69 -9.34
CA ALA A 20 -10.52 -8.88 -10.72
C ALA A 20 -10.94 -10.33 -11.02
N THR A 21 -10.33 -11.31 -10.36
CA THR A 21 -10.70 -12.73 -10.48
C THR A 21 -11.90 -13.12 -9.62
N GLY A 22 -12.43 -12.20 -8.81
CA GLY A 22 -13.58 -12.46 -7.93
C GLY A 22 -13.28 -13.35 -6.71
N GLN A 23 -12.01 -13.66 -6.44
CA GLN A 23 -11.58 -14.52 -5.33
C GLN A 23 -11.17 -13.74 -4.08
N LEU A 24 -11.40 -12.42 -4.06
CA LEU A 24 -10.98 -11.57 -2.95
C LEU A 24 -11.86 -11.79 -1.72
N GLN A 25 -11.33 -12.56 -0.76
CA GLN A 25 -12.01 -12.84 0.51
C GLN A 25 -12.08 -11.63 1.45
N ASN A 26 -11.09 -10.73 1.41
CA ASN A 26 -10.98 -9.61 2.35
C ASN A 26 -10.81 -8.26 1.62
N THR A 27 -11.94 -7.63 1.31
CA THR A 27 -12.00 -6.30 0.67
C THR A 27 -11.47 -5.18 1.59
N ALA A 28 -11.57 -5.33 2.91
CA ALA A 28 -11.08 -4.34 3.87
C ALA A 28 -9.55 -4.20 3.81
N ARG A 29 -8.83 -5.30 3.49
CA ARG A 29 -7.37 -5.29 3.34
C ARG A 29 -6.90 -4.32 2.26
N LEU A 30 -7.65 -4.17 1.17
CA LEU A 30 -7.35 -3.22 0.09
C LEU A 30 -7.30 -1.76 0.58
N SER A 31 -8.21 -1.38 1.49
CA SER A 31 -8.24 -0.05 2.10
C SER A 31 -7.05 0.17 3.04
N VAL A 32 -6.72 -0.85 3.85
CA VAL A 32 -5.59 -0.81 4.78
C VAL A 32 -4.27 -0.63 4.04
N VAL A 33 -4.01 -1.44 3.01
CA VAL A 33 -2.75 -1.39 2.24
C VAL A 33 -2.58 -0.03 1.55
N ARG A 34 -3.65 0.53 0.96
CA ARG A 34 -3.63 1.88 0.38
C ARG A 34 -3.27 2.96 1.41
N LYS A 35 -3.88 2.92 2.60
CA LYS A 35 -3.58 3.88 3.68
C LYS A 35 -2.14 3.74 4.20
N SER A 36 -1.62 2.52 4.29
CA SER A 36 -0.24 2.28 4.69
C SER A 36 0.77 2.88 3.70
N ILE A 37 0.55 2.71 2.39
CA ILE A 37 1.37 3.34 1.35
C ILE A 37 1.32 4.86 1.47
N ALA A 38 0.13 5.44 1.65
CA ALA A 38 -0.04 6.88 1.82
C ALA A 38 0.75 7.42 3.01
N ARG A 39 0.65 6.78 4.19
CA ARG A 39 1.40 7.19 5.39
C ARG A 39 2.91 7.15 5.18
N ILE A 40 3.43 6.09 4.54
CA ILE A 40 4.87 6.01 4.26
C ILE A 40 5.32 7.16 3.35
N LYS A 41 4.53 7.47 2.31
CA LYS A 41 4.81 8.59 1.40
C LYS A 41 4.76 9.94 2.12
N THR A 42 3.80 10.14 3.03
CA THR A 42 3.71 11.36 3.84
C THR A 42 4.96 11.54 4.69
N VAL A 43 5.39 10.51 5.42
CA VAL A 43 6.61 10.58 6.26
C VAL A 43 7.85 10.84 5.42
N LEU A 44 7.98 10.22 4.24
CA LEU A 44 9.09 10.49 3.32
C LEU A 44 9.10 11.94 2.85
N ARG A 45 7.92 12.52 2.59
CA ARG A 45 7.78 13.93 2.19
C ARG A 45 8.11 14.87 3.34
N GLU A 46 7.66 14.57 4.56
CA GLU A 46 8.00 15.33 5.76
C GLU A 46 9.50 15.31 6.04
N GLN A 47 10.16 14.16 5.89
CA GLN A 47 11.61 14.02 6.01
C GLN A 47 12.37 14.82 4.95
N ALA A 48 11.84 14.89 3.72
CA ALA A 48 12.44 15.68 2.65
C ALA A 48 12.24 17.20 2.86
N ALA A 49 11.12 17.61 3.48
CA ALA A 49 10.79 19.01 3.74
C ALA A 49 11.50 19.57 4.99
N ASN A 50 11.82 18.72 5.97
CA ASN A 50 12.56 19.08 7.18
C ASN A 50 14.10 19.03 7.00
N LYS A 51 14.57 18.94 5.75
CA LYS A 51 15.99 18.94 5.39
C LYS A 51 16.31 20.23 4.64
#